data_AF-A0A8S3KC41-F1
#
_entry.id   AF-A0A8S3KC41-F1
#
_cell.length_a   1.000
_cell.length_b   1.000
_cell.length_c   1.000
_cell.angle_alpha   90.00
_cell.angle_beta   90.00
_cell.angle_gamma   90.00
#
_symmetry.space_group_name_H-M   'P 1'
#
loop_
_entity.id
_entity.type
_entity.pdbx_description
1 polymer ?
#
loop_
_entity_poly.entity_id
_entity_poly.type
_entity_poly.pdbx_seq_one_letter_code
_entity_poly.pdbx_strand_id
1 'polypeptide(L)'
;MLSLANLASNIIDREAFAACTNDFSRITCLLSCSEFVSLLKKSSALLDEQTTCLKCVKSSTEFREKGNEAYASNNNQIALSFYNQAIRYAPSYSRELSLALGNRSATLFNLKYYHLASQD
;
A
#
# COMPACT_ATOMS: atom_id res chain seq x y z
N MET A 1 11.43 6.70 -24.57
CA MET A 1 10.94 6.35 -23.22
C MET A 1 9.81 5.35 -23.42
N LEU A 2 10.08 4.05 -23.31
CA LEU A 2 9.04 3.02 -23.41
C LEU A 2 8.16 3.15 -22.15
N SER A 3 6.85 3.38 -22.33
CA SER A 3 5.93 3.45 -21.20
C SER A 3 5.89 2.09 -20.49
N LEU A 4 5.73 2.07 -19.17
CA LEU A 4 5.50 0.84 -18.40
C LEU A 4 4.35 -0.01 -18.97
N ALA A 5 3.37 0.64 -19.62
CA ALA A 5 2.28 -0.02 -20.33
C ALA A 5 2.74 -0.85 -21.55
N ASN A 6 3.78 -0.40 -22.26
CA ASN A 6 4.39 -1.12 -23.40
C ASN A 6 5.31 -2.26 -22.94
N LEU A 7 5.86 -2.19 -21.72
CA LEU A 7 6.68 -3.27 -21.15
C LEU A 7 5.78 -4.43 -20.67
N ALA A 8 4.64 -4.11 -20.05
CA ALA A 8 3.67 -5.10 -19.58
C ALA A 8 2.93 -5.84 -20.71
N SER A 9 2.84 -5.27 -21.92
CA SER A 9 2.12 -5.88 -23.05
C SER A 9 2.80 -7.10 -23.65
N ASN A 10 4.14 -7.17 -23.57
CA ASN A 10 4.93 -8.24 -24.18
C ASN A 10 5.45 -9.27 -23.17
N ILE A 11 5.16 -9.07 -21.87
CA ILE A 11 5.71 -9.87 -20.77
C ILE A 11 4.63 -10.76 -20.16
N ILE A 12 3.42 -10.23 -19.99
CA ILE A 12 2.31 -10.93 -19.34
C ILE A 12 1.34 -11.39 -20.42
N ASP A 13 1.06 -12.69 -20.46
CA ASP A 13 -0.06 -13.22 -21.25
C ASP A 13 -1.36 -12.59 -20.73
N ARG A 14 -1.88 -11.65 -21.52
CA ARG A 14 -3.04 -10.84 -21.16
C ARG A 14 -4.32 -11.64 -21.11
N GLU A 15 -4.45 -12.66 -21.96
CA GLU A 15 -5.63 -13.51 -22.00
C GLU A 15 -5.65 -14.42 -20.76
N ALA A 16 -4.52 -15.06 -20.45
CA ALA A 16 -4.38 -15.87 -19.25
C ALA A 16 -4.60 -15.05 -17.96
N PHE A 17 -4.04 -13.84 -17.89
CA PHE A 17 -4.23 -12.97 -16.73
C PHE A 17 -5.67 -12.45 -16.62
N ALA A 18 -6.32 -12.12 -17.74
CA ALA A 18 -7.72 -11.67 -17.75
C ALA A 18 -8.69 -12.79 -17.34
N ALA A 19 -8.39 -14.05 -17.70
CA ALA A 19 -9.18 -15.23 -17.36
C ALA A 19 -9.11 -15.62 -15.87
N CYS A 20 -8.17 -15.08 -15.10
CA CYS A 20 -8.06 -15.35 -13.67
C CYS A 20 -9.27 -14.76 -12.90
N THR A 21 -9.96 -15.61 -12.14
CA THR A 21 -11.19 -15.22 -11.42
C THR A 21 -10.94 -14.64 -10.03
N ASN A 22 -9.72 -14.72 -9.52
CA ASN A 22 -9.36 -14.22 -8.19
C ASN A 22 -7.87 -13.83 -8.12
N ASP A 23 -7.49 -13.11 -7.05
CA ASP A 23 -6.14 -12.59 -6.86
C ASP A 23 -5.09 -13.68 -6.69
N PHE A 24 -5.46 -14.81 -6.06
CA PHE A 24 -4.55 -15.95 -5.93
C PHE A 24 -4.14 -16.47 -7.31
N SER A 25 -5.11 -16.73 -8.20
CA SER A 25 -4.85 -17.17 -9.57
C SER A 25 -4.07 -16.13 -10.38
N ARG A 26 -4.35 -14.83 -10.19
CA ARG A 26 -3.59 -13.74 -10.83
C ARG A 26 -2.13 -13.76 -10.40
N ILE A 27 -1.85 -13.91 -9.11
CA ILE A 27 -0.48 -13.99 -8.58
C ILE A 27 0.23 -15.22 -9.12
N THR A 28 -0.40 -16.39 -9.13
CA THR A 28 0.18 -17.61 -9.70
C THR A 28 0.52 -17.46 -11.18
N CYS A 29 -0.39 -16.85 -11.96
CA CYS A 29 -0.17 -16.54 -13.37
C CYS A 29 1.07 -15.64 -13.56
N LEU A 30 1.16 -14.55 -12.79
CA LEU A 30 2.30 -13.63 -12.84
C LEU A 30 3.62 -14.30 -12.44
N LEU A 31 3.63 -15.12 -11.38
CA LEU A 31 4.83 -15.82 -10.93
C LEU A 31 5.31 -16.91 -11.90
N SER A 32 4.44 -17.36 -12.80
CA SER A 32 4.79 -18.30 -13.87
C SER A 32 5.50 -17.60 -15.05
N CYS A 33 5.45 -16.26 -15.11
CA CYS A 33 6.15 -15.46 -16.13
C CYS A 33 7.59 -15.16 -15.68
N SER A 34 8.57 -15.70 -16.41
CA SER A 34 10.00 -15.60 -16.06
C SER A 34 10.52 -14.16 -16.07
N GLU A 35 10.02 -13.34 -16.98
CA GLU A 35 10.34 -11.94 -17.17
C GLU A 35 9.75 -11.10 -16.05
N PHE A 36 8.52 -11.42 -15.62
CA PHE A 36 7.91 -10.81 -14.43
C PHE A 36 8.73 -11.15 -13.19
N VAL A 37 9.13 -12.40 -12.99
CA VAL A 37 10.00 -12.80 -11.86
C VAL A 37 11.36 -12.11 -11.93
N SER A 38 11.94 -11.95 -13.12
CA SER A 38 13.19 -11.21 -13.33
C SER A 38 13.04 -9.72 -12.99
N LEU A 39 11.91 -9.12 -13.34
CA LEU A 39 11.56 -7.76 -12.98
C LEU A 39 11.39 -7.61 -11.45
N LEU A 40 10.70 -8.56 -10.80
CA LEU A 40 10.57 -8.58 -9.33
C LEU A 40 11.94 -8.62 -8.65
N LYS A 41 12.85 -9.48 -9.11
CA LYS A 41 14.20 -9.60 -8.54
C LYS A 41 15.06 -8.34 -8.70
N LYS A 42 14.78 -7.52 -9.72
CA LYS A 42 15.46 -6.23 -9.96
C LYS A 42 14.83 -5.08 -9.17
N SER A 43 13.62 -5.27 -8.64
CA SER A 43 12.95 -4.27 -7.82
C SER A 43 13.56 -4.27 -6.42
N SER A 44 14.33 -3.23 -6.10
CA SER A 44 14.81 -2.99 -4.74
C SER A 44 13.68 -2.88 -3.71
N ALA A 45 12.46 -2.52 -4.14
CA ALA A 45 11.29 -2.41 -3.29
C ALA A 45 10.70 -3.75 -2.81
N LEU A 46 11.13 -4.90 -3.37
CA LEU A 46 10.70 -6.24 -2.90
C LEU A 46 11.72 -6.89 -1.97
N LEU A 47 12.95 -6.37 -1.97
CA LEU A 47 14.06 -6.83 -1.13
C LEU A 47 14.43 -5.78 -0.07
N ASP A 48 13.67 -4.69 0.04
CA ASP A 48 13.86 -3.71 1.09
C ASP A 48 13.33 -4.28 2.40
N GLU A 49 14.17 -4.34 3.44
CA GLU A 49 13.77 -4.71 4.79
C GLU A 49 12.57 -3.87 5.30
N GLN A 50 12.34 -2.69 4.70
CA GLN A 50 11.17 -1.85 4.98
C GLN A 50 9.83 -2.48 4.55
N THR A 51 9.82 -3.40 3.57
CA THR A 51 8.62 -4.16 3.16
C THR A 51 8.38 -5.43 3.98
N THR A 52 9.40 -5.94 4.66
CA THR A 52 9.31 -7.08 5.59
C THR A 52 9.24 -6.66 7.05
N CYS A 53 9.00 -5.37 7.32
CA CYS A 53 9.04 -4.89 8.69
C CYS A 53 7.85 -5.47 9.47
N LEU A 54 8.18 -6.20 10.54
CA LEU A 54 7.19 -6.81 11.41
C LEU A 54 6.25 -5.73 11.96
N LYS A 55 4.96 -6.05 11.99
CA LYS A 55 3.96 -5.19 12.64
C LYS A 55 4.39 -4.93 14.08
N CYS A 56 4.46 -3.67 14.47
CA CYS A 56 4.95 -3.21 15.76
C CYS A 56 4.14 -2.01 16.26
N VAL A 57 3.63 -2.12 17.49
CA VAL A 57 2.86 -1.06 18.17
C VAL A 57 3.65 0.25 18.23
N LYS A 58 4.95 0.19 18.53
CA LYS A 58 5.82 1.36 18.66
C LYS A 58 5.89 2.14 17.35
N SER A 59 6.25 1.47 16.25
CA SER A 59 6.36 2.12 14.93
C SER A 59 5.01 2.65 14.46
N SER A 60 3.91 1.91 14.65
CA SER A 60 2.57 2.38 14.32
C SER A 60 2.22 3.67 15.08
N THR A 61 2.56 3.73 16.37
CA THR A 61 2.36 4.91 17.23
C THR A 61 3.19 6.10 16.77
N GLU A 62 4.49 5.92 16.53
CA GLU A 62 5.38 6.99 16.07
C GLU A 62 4.91 7.61 14.75
N PHE A 63 4.48 6.79 13.79
CA PHE A 63 3.95 7.31 12.53
C PHE A 63 2.59 8.00 12.72
N ARG A 64 1.72 7.48 13.57
CA ARG A 64 0.44 8.12 13.88
C ARG A 64 0.64 9.49 14.53
N GLU A 65 1.63 9.63 15.41
CA GLU A 65 1.95 10.90 16.06
C GLU A 65 2.47 11.93 15.04
N LYS A 66 3.39 11.55 14.14
CA LYS A 66 3.82 12.40 13.02
C LYS A 66 2.66 12.81 12.11
N GLY A 67 1.73 11.87 11.88
CA GLY A 67 0.49 12.15 11.15
C GLY A 67 -0.37 13.22 11.84
N ASN A 68 -0.51 13.13 13.17
CA ASN A 68 -1.26 14.10 13.97
C ASN A 68 -0.62 15.49 13.92
N GLU A 69 0.70 15.59 13.98
CA GLU A 69 1.42 16.87 13.83
C GLU A 69 1.16 17.51 12.46
N ALA A 70 1.24 16.72 11.39
CA ALA A 70 0.95 17.18 10.04
C ALA A 70 -0.53 17.57 9.85
N TYR A 71 -1.44 16.79 10.42
CA TYR A 71 -2.88 17.07 10.38
C TYR A 71 -3.23 18.38 11.12
N ALA A 72 -2.68 18.58 12.32
CA ALA A 72 -2.84 19.81 13.08
C ALA A 72 -2.29 21.04 12.33
N SER A 73 -1.27 20.84 11.51
CA SER A 73 -0.69 21.87 10.63
C SER A 73 -1.45 22.05 9.30
N ASN A 74 -2.64 21.44 9.15
CA ASN A 74 -3.45 21.40 7.91
C ASN A 74 -2.74 20.78 6.69
N ASN A 75 -1.62 20.09 6.90
CA ASN A 75 -0.91 19.40 5.83
C ASN A 75 -1.46 17.98 5.63
N ASN A 76 -2.72 17.92 5.19
CA ASN A 76 -3.48 16.67 5.08
C ASN A 76 -2.84 15.64 4.13
N GLN A 77 -2.09 16.07 3.11
CA GLN A 77 -1.37 15.13 2.22
C GLN A 77 -0.22 14.42 2.94
N ILE A 78 0.56 15.16 3.73
CA ILE A 78 1.63 14.56 4.54
C ILE A 78 1.03 13.70 5.67
N ALA A 79 -0.02 14.18 6.33
CA ALA A 79 -0.73 13.42 7.35
C ALA A 79 -1.20 12.05 6.82
N LEU A 80 -1.80 12.04 5.62
CA LEU A 80 -2.25 10.81 4.96
C LEU A 80 -1.09 9.83 4.73
N SER A 81 0.07 10.31 4.27
CA SER A 81 1.26 9.47 4.10
C SER A 81 1.69 8.81 5.41
N PHE A 82 1.74 9.59 6.50
CA PHE A 82 2.10 9.06 7.80
C PHE A 82 1.07 8.09 8.38
N TYR A 83 -0.23 8.35 8.22
CA TYR A 83 -1.26 7.40 8.66
C TYR A 83 -1.24 6.09 7.86
N ASN A 84 -0.91 6.12 6.57
CA ASN A 84 -0.68 4.90 5.79
C ASN A 84 0.48 4.08 6.35
N GLN A 85 1.57 4.73 6.78
CA GLN A 85 2.67 4.04 7.46
C GLN A 85 2.20 3.49 8.82
N ALA A 86 1.45 4.27 9.60
CA ALA A 86 0.91 3.79 10.88
C ALA A 86 0.07 2.51 10.74
N ILE A 87 -0.79 2.44 9.71
CA ILE A 87 -1.59 1.25 9.36
C ILE A 87 -0.69 0.08 8.97
N ARG A 88 0.34 0.32 8.14
CA ARG A 88 1.30 -0.71 7.71
C ARG A 88 1.93 -1.43 8.90
N TYR A 89 2.34 -0.67 9.91
CA TYR A 89 2.99 -1.23 11.10
C TYR A 89 2.02 -1.71 12.17
N ALA A 90 0.73 -1.40 12.08
CA ALA A 90 -0.23 -1.77 13.12
C ALA A 90 -0.45 -3.31 13.16
N PRO A 91 -0.36 -3.94 14.34
CA PRO A 91 -0.79 -5.32 14.52
C PRO A 91 -2.23 -5.52 14.07
N SER A 92 -2.54 -6.70 13.49
CA SER A 92 -3.90 -6.99 13.04
C SER A 92 -4.86 -7.03 14.21
N TYR A 93 -6.08 -6.49 14.02
CA TYR A 93 -7.12 -6.41 15.06
C TYR A 93 -6.69 -5.68 16.35
N SER A 94 -5.72 -4.77 16.25
CA SER A 94 -5.23 -4.01 17.40
C SER A 94 -5.87 -2.63 17.51
N ARG A 95 -5.75 -2.03 18.70
CA ARG A 95 -6.17 -0.66 18.96
C ARG A 95 -5.46 0.34 18.04
N GLU A 96 -4.18 0.12 17.78
CA GLU A 96 -3.36 0.99 16.93
C GLU A 96 -3.88 1.01 15.50
N LEU A 97 -4.33 -0.15 14.98
CA LEU A 97 -4.94 -0.23 13.65
C LEU A 97 -6.22 0.60 13.59
N SER A 98 -7.13 0.45 14.57
CA SER A 98 -8.36 1.24 14.65
C SER A 98 -8.11 2.74 14.73
N LEU A 99 -7.13 3.16 15.54
CA LEU A 99 -6.77 4.57 15.67
C LEU A 99 -6.17 5.14 14.38
N ALA A 100 -5.29 4.39 13.73
CA ALA A 100 -4.66 4.83 12.48
C ALA A 100 -5.68 4.92 11.34
N LEU A 101 -6.62 3.97 11.23
CA LEU A 101 -7.73 4.02 10.27
C LEU A 101 -8.66 5.21 10.54
N GLY A 102 -9.08 5.44 11.78
CA GLY A 102 -9.93 6.59 12.12
C GLY A 102 -9.30 7.94 11.76
N ASN A 103 -8.00 8.10 12.03
CA ASN A 103 -7.27 9.31 11.66
C ASN A 103 -7.12 9.45 10.14
N ARG A 104 -6.89 8.34 9.43
CA ARG A 104 -6.83 8.33 7.96
C ARG A 104 -8.19 8.70 7.36
N SER A 105 -9.28 8.16 7.88
CA SER A 105 -10.65 8.47 7.46
C SER A 105 -10.94 9.96 7.55
N ALA A 106 -10.66 10.58 8.71
CA ALA A 106 -10.83 12.02 8.90
C ALA A 106 -9.97 12.85 7.92
N THR A 107 -8.74 12.42 7.68
CA THR A 107 -7.83 13.09 6.73
C THR A 107 -8.33 12.97 5.29
N LEU A 108 -8.80 11.79 4.89
CA LEU A 108 -9.38 11.56 3.57
C LEU A 108 -10.66 12.39 3.36
N PHE A 109 -11.48 12.53 4.41
CA PHE A 109 -12.64 13.41 4.39
C PHE A 109 -12.26 14.87 4.15
N ASN A 110 -11.24 15.38 4.84
CA ASN A 110 -10.72 16.75 4.63
C ASN A 110 -10.17 16.94 3.21
N LEU A 111 -9.57 15.90 2.63
CA LEU A 111 -9.10 15.88 1.24
C LEU A 111 -10.22 15.68 0.21
N LYS A 112 -11.48 15.55 0.65
CA LYS A 112 -12.67 15.30 -0.17
C LYS A 112 -12.68 13.94 -0.88
N TYR A 113 -11.89 12.98 -0.40
CA TYR A 113 -11.88 11.60 -0.88
C TYR A 113 -12.89 10.74 -0.11
N TYR A 114 -14.16 11.13 -0.17
CA TYR A 114 -15.23 10.57 0.68
C TYR A 114 -15.42 9.07 0.54
N HIS A 115 -15.35 8.55 -0.70
CA HIS A 115 -15.47 7.12 -0.96
C HIS A 115 -14.38 6.31 -0.24
N LEU A 116 -13.15 6.82 -0.19
CA LEU A 116 -12.06 6.17 0.52
C LEU A 116 -12.20 6.32 2.04
N ALA A 117 -12.66 7.49 2.52
CA ALA A 117 -12.88 7.73 3.94
C ALA A 117 -13.90 6.74 4.55
N SER A 118 -14.93 6.34 3.81
CA SER A 118 -15.93 5.36 4.25
C SER A 118 -15.47 3.90 4.24
N GLN A 119 -14.30 3.61 3.66
CA GLN A 119 -13.71 2.27 3.62
C GLN A 119 -12.73 2.00 4.76
N ASP A 120 -12.39 3.04 5.54
CA ASP A 120 -11.60 2.97 6.76
C ASP A 120 -12.46 2.59 7.97
#